data_AF-U4UIP7-F1
#
_entry.id   AF-U4UIP7-F1
#
_cell.length_a   1.000
_cell.length_b   1.000
_cell.length_c   1.000
_cell.angle_alpha   90.00
_cell.angle_beta   90.00
_cell.angle_gamma   90.00
#
_symmetry.space_group_name_H-M   'P 1'
#
loop_
_entity.id
_entity.type
_entity.pdbx_description
1 polymer ?
#
loop_
_entity_poly.entity_id
_entity_poly.type
_entity_poly.pdbx_seq_one_letter_code
_entity_poly.pdbx_strand_id
1 'polypeptide(L)' 'MSLESTLSEVGSIIGKKGEIVKRFREESGAKINISDGSCPERIVTVTGPTTSIFKAFTLICKKFEEVSIFTNAV' A
#
# COMPACT_ATOMS: atom_id res chain seq x y z
N MET A 1 -7.61 5.20 -8.68
CA MET A 1 -6.63 6.19 -8.20
C MET A 1 -5.31 5.47 -7.98
N SER A 2 -4.17 6.09 -8.30
CA SER A 2 -2.85 5.45 -8.22
C SER A 2 -1.92 6.21 -7.28
N LEU A 3 -1.03 5.50 -6.61
CA LEU A 3 0.03 6.01 -5.75
C LEU A 3 1.38 5.56 -6.32
N GLU A 4 2.37 6.43 -6.28
CA GLU A 4 3.76 6.05 -6.47
C GLU A 4 4.33 5.60 -5.11
N SER A 5 5.15 4.55 -5.12
CA SER A 5 5.69 3.94 -3.92
C SER A 5 7.03 3.28 -4.23
N THR A 6 7.88 3.15 -3.22
CA THR A 6 9.16 2.46 -3.31
C THR A 6 9.01 0.96 -3.04
N LEU A 7 10.02 0.17 -3.40
CA LEU A 7 10.04 -1.27 -3.13
C LEU A 7 9.92 -1.62 -1.63
N SER A 8 10.51 -0.81 -0.74
CA SER A 8 10.44 -1.00 0.71
C SER A 8 9.03 -0.74 1.26
N GLU A 9 8.41 0.35 0.83
CA GLU A 9 7.03 0.70 1.16
C GLU A 9 6.05 -0.37 0.68
N VAL A 10 6.21 -0.84 -0.57
CA VAL A 10 5.40 -1.92 -1.15
C VAL A 10 5.57 -3.22 -0.38
N GLY A 11 6.79 -3.58 0.01
CA GLY A 11 7.05 -4.75 0.85
C GLY A 11 6.30 -4.67 2.19
N SER A 12 6.26 -3.48 2.80
CA SER A 12 5.55 -3.25 4.07
C SER A 12 4.04 -3.37 3.95
N ILE A 13 3.43 -2.88 2.87
CA ILE A 13 1.97 -3.03 2.65
C ILE A 13 1.58 -4.44 2.22
N ILE A 14 2.45 -5.17 1.52
CA ILE A 14 2.20 -6.59 1.21
C ILE A 14 2.22 -7.38 2.53
N GLY A 15 3.21 -7.13 3.39
CA GLY A 15 3.39 -7.86 4.64
C GLY A 15 3.86 -9.30 4.42
N LYS A 16 4.08 -10.05 5.51
CA LYS A 16 4.52 -11.44 5.39
C LYS A 16 3.39 -12.27 4.78
N LYS A 17 3.69 -13.06 3.75
CA LYS A 17 2.72 -13.88 3.00
C LYS A 17 1.51 -13.10 2.42
N GLY A 18 1.64 -11.79 2.23
CA GLY A 18 0.55 -10.97 1.70
C GLY A 18 -0.58 -10.68 2.71
N GLU A 19 -0.35 -10.87 4.01
CA GLU A 19 -1.39 -10.73 5.05
C GLU A 19 -1.94 -9.30 5.15
N ILE A 20 -1.07 -8.28 5.04
CA ILE A 20 -1.43 -6.88 5.25
C ILE A 20 -2.27 -6.38 4.07
N VAL A 21 -1.82 -6.66 2.83
CA VAL A 21 -2.56 -6.24 1.64
C VAL A 21 -3.91 -6.96 1.54
N LYS A 22 -4.02 -8.22 2.01
CA LYS A 22 -5.33 -8.91 2.10
C LYS A 22 -6.25 -8.20 3.08
N ARG A 23 -5.77 -7.90 4.28
CA ARG A 23 -6.52 -7.14 5.28
C ARG A 23 -6.96 -5.77 4.74
N PHE A 24 -6.09 -5.05 4.02
CA PHE A 24 -6.45 -3.76 3.44
C PHE A 24 -7.55 -3.88 2.39
N ARG A 25 -7.50 -4.92 1.55
CA ARG A 25 -8.57 -5.20 0.58
C ARG A 25 -9.90 -5.51 1.28
N GLU A 26 -9.87 -6.30 2.36
CA GLU A 26 -11.06 -6.65 3.15
C GLU A 26 -11.65 -5.44 3.90
N GLU A 27 -10.83 -4.67 4.62
CA GLU A 27 -11.28 -3.52 5.41
C GLU A 27 -11.74 -2.34 4.56
N SER A 28 -11.07 -2.09 3.43
CA SER A 28 -11.46 -1.01 2.53
C SER A 28 -12.58 -1.41 1.57
N GLY A 29 -12.72 -2.70 1.26
CA GLY A 29 -13.55 -3.19 0.15
C GLY A 29 -13.04 -2.74 -1.23
N ALA A 30 -11.81 -2.21 -1.31
CA ALA A 30 -11.22 -1.74 -2.56
C ALA A 30 -10.34 -2.81 -3.20
N LYS A 31 -10.27 -2.77 -4.52
CA LYS A 31 -9.33 -3.58 -5.30
C LYS A 31 -7.99 -2.86 -5.38
N ILE A 32 -7.01 -3.41 -4.67
CA ILE A 32 -5.62 -2.92 -4.63
C ILE A 32 -4.77 -3.78 -5.56
N ASN A 33 -4.17 -3.18 -6.57
CA ASN A 33 -3.22 -3.77 -7.50
C ASN A 33 -1.84 -3.13 -7.32
N ILE A 34 -0.77 -3.91 -7.48
CA ILE A 34 0.61 -3.43 -7.34
C ILE A 34 1.31 -3.79 -8.64
N SER A 35 1.95 -2.81 -9.30
CA SER A 35 2.65 -3.06 -10.56
C SER A 35 3.86 -3.99 -10.34
N ASP A 36 3.95 -5.06 -11.12
CA ASP A 36 5.18 -5.85 -11.23
C ASP A 36 6.18 -5.15 -12.16
N GLY A 37 7.45 -5.07 -11.75
CA GLY A 37 8.51 -4.47 -12.56
C GLY A 37 9.86 -4.55 -11.88
N SER A 38 10.96 -4.44 -12.63
CA SER A 38 12.32 -4.42 -12.04
C SER A 38 12.76 -3.03 -11.59
N CYS A 39 11.88 -2.03 -11.66
CA CYS A 39 12.17 -0.65 -11.30
C CYS A 39 12.14 -0.43 -9.77
N PRO A 40 12.88 0.54 -9.22
CA PRO A 40 12.82 0.87 -7.79
C PRO A 40 11.47 1.48 -7.39
N GLU A 41 10.79 2.12 -8.35
CA GLU A 41 9.46 2.68 -8.19
C GLU A 41 8.37 1.66 -8.57
N ARG A 42 7.28 1.69 -7.82
CA ARG A 42 6.12 0.83 -7.93
C ARG A 42 4.87 1.69 -7.94
N ILE A 43 3.90 1.29 -8.74
CA ILE A 43 2.60 1.94 -8.79
C ILE A 43 1.61 1.04 -8.06
N VAL A 44 1.01 1.59 -7.01
CA VAL A 44 -0.13 0.97 -6.34
C VAL A 44 -1.39 1.57 -6.94
N THR A 45 -2.23 0.74 -7.54
CA THR A 45 -3.51 1.16 -8.13
C THR A 45 -4.65 0.68 -7.26
N VAL A 46 -5.48 1.61 -6.79
CA VAL A 46 -6.69 1.31 -6.03
C VAL A 46 -7.92 1.64 -6.87
N THR A 47 -8.82 0.68 -6.97
CA THR A 47 -10.07 0.77 -7.72
C THR A 47 -11.25 0.32 -6.87
N GLY A 48 -12.40 0.97 -7.04
CA GLY A 48 -13.60 0.70 -6.27
C GLY A 48 -14.44 1.96 -6.06
N PRO A 49 -15.47 1.89 -5.21
CA PRO A 49 -16.25 3.06 -4.79
C PRO A 49 -15.36 4.11 -4.13
N THR A 50 -15.73 5.38 -4.24
CA THR A 50 -14.97 6.51 -3.68
C THR A 50 -14.65 6.30 -2.19
N THR A 51 -15.62 5.83 -1.40
CA THR A 51 -15.46 5.54 0.03
C THR A 51 -14.43 4.44 0.30
N SER A 52 -14.42 3.39 -0.50
CA SER A 52 -13.45 2.29 -0.44
C SER A 52 -12.05 2.74 -0.84
N ILE A 53 -11.94 3.55 -1.90
CA ILE A 53 -10.67 4.13 -2.33
C ILE A 53 -10.09 4.97 -1.20
N PHE A 54 -10.85 5.92 -0.64
CA PHE A 54 -10.37 6.76 0.46
C PHE A 54 -9.89 5.93 1.66
N LYS A 55 -10.67 4.91 2.08
CA LYS A 55 -10.27 4.01 3.17
C LYS A 55 -8.95 3.27 2.87
N ALA A 56 -8.82 2.69 1.68
CA ALA A 56 -7.61 1.99 1.29
C ALA A 56 -6.38 2.92 1.29
N PHE A 57 -6.54 4.13 0.76
CA PHE A 57 -5.50 5.16 0.79
C PHE A 57 -5.08 5.51 2.22
N THR A 58 -6.04 5.75 3.12
CA THR A 58 -5.73 6.03 4.53
C THR A 58 -4.93 4.90 5.17
N LEU A 59 -5.29 3.64 4.93
CA LEU A 59 -4.57 2.48 5.46
C LEU A 59 -3.15 2.37 4.90
N ILE A 60 -2.98 2.60 3.59
CA ILE A 60 -1.68 2.56 2.90
C ILE A 60 -0.77 3.69 3.42
N CYS A 61 -1.24 4.94 3.44
CA CYS A 61 -0.46 6.08 3.90
C CYS A 61 -0.02 5.91 5.36
N LYS A 62 -0.93 5.47 6.24
CA LYS A 62 -0.59 5.16 7.63
C LYS A 62 0.52 4.12 7.72
N LYS A 63 0.51 3.12 6.85
CA LYS A 63 1.56 2.09 6.83
C LYS A 63 2.90 2.61 6.31
N PHE A 64 2.89 3.53 5.34
CA PHE A 64 4.10 4.18 4.83
C PHE A 64 4.74 5.10 5.89
N GLU A 65 3.92 5.81 6.66
CA GLU A 65 4.40 6.61 7.79
C GLU A 65 5.10 5.74 8.84
N GLU A 66 4.54 4.58 9.20
CA GLU A 66 5.20 3.62 10.09
C GLU A 66 6.58 3.23 9.58
N VAL A 67 6.73 2.95 8.27
CA VAL A 67 8.03 2.62 7.65
C VAL A 67 9.00 3.79 7.73
N SER A 68 8.54 5.00 7.42
CA SER A 68 9.37 6.22 7.48
C SER A 68 9.88 6.54 8.87
N ILE A 69 9.12 6.20 9.92
CA ILE A 69 9.57 6.37 11.31
C ILE A 69 10.73 5.40 11.63
N PHE A 70 10.70 4.17 11.10
CA PHE A 70 11.80 3.22 11.30
C PHE A 70 13.09 3.62 10.57
N THR A 71 13.01 4.28 9.41
CA THR A 71 14.20 4.70 8.65
C THR A 71 14.90 5.94 9.24
N ASN A 72 14.19 6.80 9.98
CA ASN A 72 14.76 8.00 10.62
C ASN A 72 15.30 7.75 12.04
N ALA A 73 15.26 6.50 12.52
CA ALA A 73 15.67 6.14 13.88
C ALA A 73 17.13 5.63 13.99
N VAL A 74 18.00 5.92 13.02
CA VAL A 74 19.42 5.52 13.01
C VAL A 74 20.38 6.70 13.02
#